data_AF-A0A952M0T3-F1
#
_entry.id   AF-A0A952M0T3-F1
#
_cell.length_a   1.000
_cell.length_b   1.000
_cell.length_c   1.000
_cell.angle_alpha   90.00
_cell.angle_beta   90.00
_cell.angle_gamma   90.00
#
_symmetry.space_group_name_H-M   'P 1'
#
loop_
_entity.id
_entity.type
_entity.pdbx_description
1 polymer ?
#
loop_
_entity_poly.entity_id
_entity_poly.type
_entity_poly.pdbx_seq_one_letter_code
_entity_poly.pdbx_strand_id
1 'polypeptide(L)'
;MQLTKADEQFYPRLYHYLKSDMPKLRHHTKIAKALLKYGQIKKSSLARVLSYGSGPFVKISPIVGACGEFSPGINSNELRVNASLVRRFEINPSDRVLVQTLGATLLHELVHWGDDQDGLDYPGEEGELFEKHVYQLAQHHCSHFYPSLIKKGIVF
;
A
#
# COMPACT_ATOMS: atom_id res chain seq x y z
N MET A 1 -9.24 -1.06 -0.88
CA MET A 1 -9.11 -0.09 0.24
C MET A 1 -10.20 0.97 0.16
N GLN A 2 -10.40 1.76 1.21
CA GLN A 2 -11.38 2.86 1.24
C GLN A 2 -11.03 3.97 2.23
N LEU A 3 -11.58 5.16 2.03
CA LEU A 3 -11.48 6.30 2.94
C LEU A 3 -12.82 6.55 3.64
N THR A 4 -12.80 7.27 4.76
CA THR A 4 -14.03 7.85 5.31
C THR A 4 -14.54 8.96 4.38
N LYS A 5 -15.83 9.32 4.47
CA LYS A 5 -16.38 10.40 3.65
C LYS A 5 -15.72 11.76 3.90
N ALA A 6 -15.27 12.00 5.13
CA ALA A 6 -14.49 13.19 5.44
C ALA A 6 -13.12 13.13 4.75
N ASP A 7 -12.40 12.01 4.85
CA ASP A 7 -11.08 11.86 4.24
C ASP A 7 -11.12 11.89 2.71
N GLU A 8 -12.20 11.40 2.07
CA GLU A 8 -12.43 11.57 0.63
C GLU A 8 -12.41 13.06 0.21
N GLN A 9 -12.91 13.95 1.08
CA GLN A 9 -12.96 15.39 0.82
C GLN A 9 -11.64 16.09 1.21
N PHE A 10 -11.00 15.67 2.31
CA PHE A 10 -9.74 16.26 2.77
C PHE A 10 -8.53 15.84 1.94
N TYR A 11 -8.55 14.63 1.37
CA TYR A 11 -7.45 14.06 0.59
C TYR A 11 -7.92 13.65 -0.82
N PRO A 12 -8.34 14.61 -1.66
CA PRO A 12 -8.96 14.32 -2.95
C PRO A 12 -8.01 13.64 -3.94
N ARG A 13 -6.69 13.86 -3.86
CA ARG A 13 -5.72 13.19 -4.74
C ARG A 13 -5.50 11.75 -4.31
N LEU A 14 -5.39 11.47 -3.01
CA LEU A 14 -5.32 10.13 -2.47
C LEU A 14 -6.59 9.36 -2.78
N TYR A 15 -7.76 9.98 -2.61
CA TYR A 15 -9.04 9.42 -3.03
C TYR A 15 -9.02 9.02 -4.51
N HIS A 16 -8.60 9.93 -5.40
CA HIS A 16 -8.47 9.62 -6.83
C HIS A 16 -7.50 8.46 -7.07
N TYR A 17 -6.34 8.47 -6.44
CA TYR A 17 -5.34 7.42 -6.57
C TYR A 17 -5.89 6.05 -6.17
N LEU A 18 -6.54 5.95 -5.01
CA LEU A 18 -7.18 4.72 -4.54
C LEU A 18 -8.34 4.27 -5.43
N LYS A 19 -9.10 5.21 -5.99
CA LYS A 19 -10.26 4.93 -6.84
C LYS A 19 -9.93 4.54 -8.27
N SER A 20 -8.93 5.19 -8.85
CA SER A 20 -8.66 5.12 -10.28
C SER A 20 -7.37 4.37 -10.60
N ASP A 21 -6.31 4.57 -9.82
CA ASP A 21 -4.97 4.10 -10.17
C ASP A 21 -4.64 2.76 -9.50
N MET A 22 -4.94 2.62 -8.20
CA MET A 22 -4.75 1.37 -7.46
C MET A 22 -5.43 0.15 -8.12
N PRO A 23 -6.68 0.24 -8.64
CA PRO A 23 -7.33 -0.92 -9.25
C PRO A 23 -6.68 -1.39 -10.55
N LYS A 24 -5.85 -0.56 -11.20
CA LYS A 24 -5.10 -0.91 -12.42
C LYS A 24 -3.95 -1.87 -12.11
N LEU A 25 -3.44 -1.86 -10.88
CA LEU A 25 -2.30 -2.69 -10.46
C LEU A 25 -2.59 -4.19 -10.51
N ARG A 26 -3.87 -4.59 -10.59
CA ARG A 26 -4.26 -5.99 -10.82
C ARG A 26 -3.70 -6.57 -12.13
N HIS A 27 -3.39 -5.70 -13.09
CA HIS A 27 -2.83 -6.08 -14.39
C HIS A 27 -1.29 -6.11 -14.38
N HIS A 28 -0.65 -5.56 -13.34
CA HIS A 28 0.79 -5.70 -13.15
C HIS A 28 1.11 -7.08 -12.59
N THR A 29 1.58 -7.98 -13.47
CA THR A 29 1.79 -9.40 -13.12
C THR A 29 2.70 -9.60 -11.91
N LYS A 30 3.74 -8.77 -11.72
CA LYS A 30 4.63 -8.86 -10.55
C LYS A 30 3.90 -8.52 -9.24
N ILE A 31 3.17 -7.39 -9.22
CA ILE A 31 2.38 -6.97 -8.07
C ILE A 31 1.30 -8.00 -7.76
N ALA A 32 0.52 -8.40 -8.78
CA ALA A 32 -0.52 -9.40 -8.63
C ALA A 32 0.04 -10.70 -8.04
N LYS A 33 1.12 -11.25 -8.59
CA LYS A 33 1.74 -12.49 -8.06
C LYS A 33 2.23 -12.33 -6.62
N ALA A 34 2.82 -11.19 -6.28
CA ALA A 34 3.30 -10.94 -4.93
C ALA A 34 2.14 -10.81 -3.92
N LEU A 35 1.05 -10.13 -4.28
CA LEU A 35 -0.18 -10.05 -3.48
C LEU A 35 -0.82 -11.41 -3.23
N LEU A 36 -0.88 -12.27 -4.26
CA LEU A 36 -1.41 -13.64 -4.11
C LEU A 36 -0.52 -14.51 -3.21
N LYS A 37 0.79 -14.26 -3.20
CA LYS A 37 1.77 -15.10 -2.51
C LYS A 37 1.96 -14.69 -1.05
N TYR A 38 2.28 -13.41 -0.80
CA TYR A 38 2.70 -12.93 0.52
C TYR A 38 1.54 -12.38 1.33
N GLY A 39 0.54 -11.78 0.68
CA GLY A 39 -0.69 -11.39 1.39
C GLY A 39 -1.75 -12.48 1.37
N GLN A 40 -1.40 -13.69 0.91
CA GLN A 40 -2.28 -14.85 0.77
C GLN A 40 -3.65 -14.56 0.11
N ILE A 41 -3.72 -13.51 -0.71
CA ILE A 41 -4.96 -13.06 -1.33
C ILE A 41 -5.40 -14.11 -2.35
N LYS A 42 -6.63 -14.61 -2.22
CA LYS A 42 -7.19 -15.53 -3.21
C LYS A 42 -7.28 -14.86 -4.58
N LYS A 43 -6.93 -15.58 -5.64
CA LYS A 43 -7.01 -15.08 -7.03
C LYS A 43 -8.36 -14.49 -7.39
N SER A 44 -9.45 -15.11 -6.92
CA SER A 44 -10.83 -14.62 -7.11
C SER A 44 -11.13 -13.30 -6.39
N SER A 45 -10.38 -12.96 -5.33
CA SER A 45 -10.55 -11.74 -4.54
C SER A 45 -9.61 -10.61 -4.95
N LEU A 46 -8.56 -10.86 -5.73
CA LEU A 46 -7.54 -9.85 -6.07
C LEU A 46 -8.14 -8.57 -6.65
N ALA A 47 -9.05 -8.69 -7.63
CA ALA A 47 -9.69 -7.53 -8.25
C ALA A 47 -10.54 -6.74 -7.24
N ARG A 48 -11.22 -7.43 -6.31
CA ARG A 48 -12.04 -6.82 -5.27
C ARG A 48 -11.17 -6.08 -4.26
N VAL A 49 -10.09 -6.69 -3.77
CA VAL A 49 -9.22 -6.08 -2.75
C VAL A 49 -8.54 -4.80 -3.25
N LEU A 50 -8.14 -4.78 -4.53
CA LEU A 50 -7.57 -3.58 -5.18
C LEU A 50 -8.62 -2.54 -5.61
N SER A 51 -9.92 -2.90 -5.61
CA SER A 51 -10.98 -1.95 -5.93
C SER A 51 -11.25 -1.00 -4.77
N TYR A 52 -11.61 0.23 -5.10
CA TYR A 52 -12.05 1.19 -4.09
C TYR A 52 -13.37 0.78 -3.46
N GLY A 53 -13.55 1.09 -2.17
CA GLY A 53 -14.75 0.74 -1.42
C GLY A 53 -14.79 -0.73 -0.98
N SER A 54 -13.72 -1.49 -1.21
CA SER A 54 -13.60 -2.90 -0.83
C SER A 54 -12.34 -3.12 0.00
N GLY A 55 -12.43 -3.87 1.11
CA GLY A 55 -11.27 -4.13 1.99
C GLY A 55 -11.05 -3.04 3.05
N PRO A 56 -9.80 -2.84 3.52
CA PRO A 56 -9.53 -2.05 4.73
C PRO A 56 -9.66 -0.55 4.51
N PHE A 57 -9.95 0.15 5.60
CA PHE A 57 -9.91 1.61 5.69
C PHE A 57 -8.46 2.09 5.68
N VAL A 58 -8.17 3.10 4.89
CA VAL A 58 -6.89 3.82 4.96
C VAL A 58 -7.07 4.96 5.95
N LYS A 59 -6.31 4.93 7.05
CA LYS A 59 -6.29 5.98 8.05
C LYS A 59 -5.03 6.81 7.94
N ILE A 60 -5.24 8.12 7.85
CA ILE A 60 -4.17 9.09 7.78
C ILE A 60 -3.82 9.51 9.21
N SER A 61 -2.65 9.14 9.71
CA SER A 61 -2.21 9.50 11.06
C SER A 61 -0.73 9.87 11.09
N PRO A 62 -0.27 10.67 12.07
CA PRO A 62 1.17 10.84 12.30
C PRO A 62 1.80 9.50 12.66
N ILE A 63 2.88 9.14 11.96
CA ILE A 63 3.69 7.95 12.23
C ILE A 63 5.14 8.39 12.34
N VAL A 64 5.87 7.91 13.33
CA VAL A 64 7.29 8.24 13.54
C VAL A 64 8.15 7.12 12.97
N GLY A 65 9.11 7.46 12.12
CA GLY A 65 10.07 6.49 11.56
C GLY A 65 9.58 5.65 10.37
N ALA A 66 8.26 5.46 10.22
CA ALA A 66 7.66 4.64 9.16
C ALA A 66 6.73 5.42 8.21
N CYS A 67 6.49 4.87 7.02
CA CYS A 67 5.55 5.43 6.04
C CYS A 67 4.14 4.86 6.22
N GLY A 68 4.01 3.64 6.72
CA GLY A 68 2.76 2.96 7.02
C GLY A 68 2.89 2.12 8.27
N GLU A 69 1.76 1.61 8.75
CA GLU A 69 1.69 0.64 9.83
C GLU A 69 0.39 -0.18 9.70
N PHE A 70 0.53 -1.49 9.82
CA PHE A 70 -0.55 -2.42 10.06
C PHE A 70 -0.39 -3.04 11.44
N SER A 71 -1.48 -3.11 12.20
CA SER A 71 -1.51 -3.81 13.49
C SER A 71 -2.42 -5.03 13.36
N PRO A 72 -1.90 -6.26 13.44
CA PRO A 72 -2.73 -7.46 13.43
C PRO A 72 -3.57 -7.56 14.71
N GLY A 73 -4.74 -8.21 14.65
CA GLY A 73 -5.62 -8.44 15.81
C GLY A 73 -7.00 -7.77 15.76
N ILE A 74 -7.79 -7.94 16.83
CA ILE A 74 -9.27 -7.79 16.85
C ILE A 74 -9.77 -6.54 16.11
N ASN A 75 -10.59 -6.77 15.07
CA ASN A 75 -11.17 -5.78 14.16
C ASN A 75 -10.16 -5.02 13.28
N SER A 76 -8.97 -5.58 13.03
CA SER A 76 -8.02 -4.97 12.10
C SER A 76 -8.57 -4.95 10.68
N ASN A 77 -9.09 -3.78 10.33
CA ASN A 77 -9.55 -3.47 8.99
C ASN A 77 -9.09 -2.05 8.64
N GLU A 78 -7.90 -1.68 9.14
CA GLU A 78 -7.30 -0.36 9.07
C GLU A 78 -5.84 -0.50 8.60
N LEU A 79 -5.49 0.20 7.52
CA LEU A 79 -4.11 0.45 7.11
C LEU A 79 -3.77 1.88 7.50
N ARG A 80 -2.73 2.09 8.31
CA ARG A 80 -2.29 3.45 8.64
C ARG A 80 -1.26 3.92 7.64
N VAL A 81 -1.37 5.17 7.22
CA VAL A 81 -0.39 5.82 6.34
C VAL A 81 0.01 7.15 6.95
N ASN A 82 1.31 7.43 6.90
CA ASN A 82 1.89 8.61 7.51
C ASN A 82 1.32 9.89 6.89
N ALA A 83 0.71 10.73 7.72
CA ALA A 83 0.09 11.96 7.31
C ALA A 83 1.06 12.92 6.59
N SER A 84 2.36 12.88 6.90
CA SER A 84 3.36 13.69 6.20
C SER A 84 3.57 13.26 4.75
N LEU A 85 3.54 11.94 4.49
CA LEU A 85 3.61 11.38 3.13
C LEU A 85 2.37 11.75 2.33
N VAL A 86 1.18 11.55 2.92
CA VAL A 86 -0.09 11.89 2.27
C VAL A 86 -0.16 13.38 1.95
N ARG A 87 0.18 14.26 2.89
CA ARG A 87 0.19 15.72 2.62
C ARG A 87 1.14 16.10 1.48
N ARG A 88 2.35 15.52 1.43
CA ARG A 88 3.29 15.78 0.33
C ARG A 88 2.73 15.30 -1.00
N PHE A 89 2.10 14.13 -1.02
CA PHE A 89 1.44 13.59 -2.20
C PHE A 89 0.26 14.45 -2.67
N GLU A 90 -0.58 14.94 -1.76
CA GLU A 90 -1.69 15.85 -2.09
C GLU A 90 -1.19 17.12 -2.78
N ILE A 91 -0.05 17.67 -2.34
CA ILE A 91 0.57 18.87 -2.92
C ILE A 91 1.18 18.55 -4.29
N ASN A 92 1.89 17.42 -4.42
CA ASN A 92 2.64 17.05 -5.61
C ASN A 92 2.28 15.63 -6.11
N PRO A 93 1.04 15.42 -6.60
CA PRO A 93 0.56 14.08 -6.96
C PRO A 93 1.22 13.50 -8.23
N SER A 94 1.97 14.33 -8.97
CA SER A 94 2.74 13.90 -10.15
C SER A 94 4.22 13.63 -9.85
N ASP A 95 4.67 13.89 -8.62
CA ASP A 95 6.01 13.50 -8.19
C ASP A 95 6.08 11.96 -8.14
N ARG A 96 6.84 11.41 -9.08
CA ARG A 96 7.00 9.96 -9.26
C ARG A 96 7.46 9.28 -7.98
N VAL A 97 8.32 9.93 -7.21
CA VAL A 97 8.89 9.38 -5.99
C VAL A 97 7.82 9.28 -4.90
N LEU A 98 6.98 10.31 -4.77
CA LEU A 98 5.85 10.30 -3.84
C LEU A 98 4.79 9.28 -4.24
N VAL A 99 4.43 9.21 -5.52
CA VAL A 99 3.47 8.22 -6.06
C VAL A 99 3.95 6.81 -5.75
N GLN A 100 5.22 6.52 -6.03
CA GLN A 100 5.82 5.20 -5.80
C GLN A 100 5.89 4.85 -4.32
N THR A 101 6.30 5.81 -3.48
CA THR A 101 6.39 5.58 -2.03
C THR A 101 5.02 5.31 -1.46
N LEU A 102 4.03 6.16 -1.76
CA LEU A 102 2.65 6.00 -1.31
C LEU A 102 2.05 4.66 -1.79
N GLY A 103 2.22 4.34 -3.08
CA GLY A 103 1.72 3.10 -3.65
C GLY A 103 2.34 1.86 -3.02
N ALA A 104 3.67 1.85 -2.86
CA ALA A 104 4.38 0.75 -2.23
C ALA A 104 4.01 0.60 -0.75
N THR A 105 3.92 1.68 0.02
CA THR A 105 3.46 1.65 1.40
C THR A 105 2.04 1.09 1.50
N LEU A 106 1.09 1.57 0.69
CA LEU A 106 -0.28 1.04 0.70
C LEU A 106 -0.34 -0.45 0.36
N LEU A 107 0.48 -0.91 -0.58
CA LEU A 107 0.54 -2.32 -0.96
C LEU A 107 1.24 -3.18 0.08
N HIS A 108 2.27 -2.65 0.74
CA HIS A 108 2.95 -3.28 1.88
C HIS A 108 1.95 -3.55 3.01
N GLU A 109 1.24 -2.51 3.47
CA GLU A 109 0.25 -2.71 4.54
C GLU A 109 -0.92 -3.60 4.10
N LEU A 110 -1.31 -3.54 2.82
CA LEU A 110 -2.35 -4.41 2.27
C LEU A 110 -1.95 -5.89 2.25
N VAL A 111 -0.66 -6.17 2.12
CA VAL A 111 -0.12 -7.52 2.18
C VAL A 111 -0.29 -8.08 3.59
N HIS A 112 0.14 -7.35 4.62
CA HIS A 112 -0.10 -7.77 6.01
C HIS A 112 -1.59 -7.94 6.31
N TRP A 113 -2.44 -7.01 5.86
CA TRP A 113 -3.89 -7.17 6.03
C TRP A 113 -4.42 -8.42 5.34
N GLY A 114 -3.94 -8.72 4.12
CA GLY A 114 -4.37 -9.90 3.37
C GLY A 114 -4.02 -11.19 4.09
N ASP A 115 -2.80 -11.27 4.62
CA ASP A 115 -2.29 -12.42 5.37
C ASP A 115 -3.07 -12.66 6.67
N ASP A 116 -3.42 -11.58 7.38
CA ASP A 116 -4.20 -11.64 8.63
C ASP A 116 -5.64 -12.20 8.45
N GLN A 117 -6.16 -12.33 7.21
CA GLN A 117 -7.57 -12.67 6.98
C GLN A 117 -7.94 -14.15 7.20
N ASP A 118 -6.98 -15.07 7.18
CA ASP A 118 -7.25 -16.51 7.39
C ASP A 118 -6.62 -17.08 8.67
N GLY A 119 -5.91 -16.24 9.44
CA GLY A 119 -5.25 -16.61 10.68
C GLY A 119 -4.01 -17.48 10.48
N LEU A 120 -3.52 -17.63 9.25
CA LEU A 120 -2.28 -18.33 8.91
C LEU A 120 -1.21 -17.32 8.53
N ASP A 121 -0.32 -17.05 9.49
CA ASP A 121 0.81 -16.14 9.30
C ASP A 121 1.80 -16.70 8.27
N TYR A 122 2.09 -15.91 7.23
CA TYR A 122 3.20 -16.23 6.34
C TYR A 122 4.53 -16.08 7.09
N PRO A 123 5.53 -16.93 6.88
CA PRO A 123 6.80 -16.77 7.59
C PRO A 123 7.59 -15.56 7.08
N GLY A 124 7.78 -14.55 7.92
CA GLY A 124 8.72 -13.45 7.70
C GLY A 124 8.14 -12.09 8.03
N GLU A 125 8.52 -11.11 7.22
CA GLU A 125 7.84 -9.80 7.15
C GLU A 125 7.30 -9.71 5.72
N GLU A 126 5.98 -9.83 5.58
CA GLU A 126 5.31 -10.07 4.30
C GLU A 126 5.41 -8.86 3.36
N GLY A 127 5.35 -7.65 3.92
CA GLY A 127 5.45 -6.39 3.18
C GLY A 127 6.81 -6.22 2.52
N GLU A 128 7.90 -6.43 3.24
CA GLU A 128 9.28 -6.47 2.78
C GLU A 128 9.49 -7.59 1.75
N LEU A 129 8.90 -8.77 1.98
CA LEU A 129 8.98 -9.87 1.01
C LEU A 129 8.26 -9.51 -0.29
N PHE A 130 7.11 -8.86 -0.20
CA PHE A 130 6.39 -8.29 -1.33
C PHE A 130 7.26 -7.25 -2.06
N GLU A 131 7.87 -6.33 -1.34
CA GLU A 131 8.70 -5.27 -1.93
C GLU A 131 9.97 -5.84 -2.58
N LYS A 132 10.64 -6.81 -1.94
CA LYS A 132 11.78 -7.53 -2.54
C LYS A 132 11.36 -8.23 -3.82
N HIS A 133 10.15 -8.79 -3.88
CA HIS A 133 9.63 -9.42 -5.10
C HIS A 133 9.34 -8.40 -6.21
N VAL A 134 8.66 -7.30 -5.88
CA VAL A 134 8.18 -6.33 -6.88
C VAL A 134 9.29 -5.34 -7.28
N TYR A 135 10.02 -4.84 -6.29
CA TYR A 135 10.97 -3.74 -6.40
C TYR A 135 12.44 -4.15 -6.24
N GLN A 136 12.71 -5.40 -5.85
CA GLN A 136 14.07 -5.91 -5.58
C GLN A 136 14.79 -5.14 -4.45
N LEU A 137 14.03 -4.55 -3.54
CA LEU A 137 14.45 -3.73 -2.39
C LEU A 137 13.35 -3.79 -1.33
N ALA A 138 13.69 -3.63 -0.05
CA ALA A 138 12.73 -3.42 1.04
C ALA A 138 12.72 -1.95 1.51
N GLN A 139 11.55 -1.46 1.94
CA GLN A 139 11.31 -0.20 2.62
C GLN A 139 11.67 -0.36 4.08
N HIS A 140 12.87 0.06 4.48
CA HIS A 140 13.19 0.10 5.90
C HIS A 140 12.73 1.40 6.58
N HIS A 141 12.63 2.52 5.85
CA HIS A 141 12.31 3.83 6.43
C HIS A 141 11.66 4.79 5.43
N CYS A 142 10.80 5.66 5.94
CA CYS A 142 10.10 6.68 5.14
C CYS A 142 11.01 7.76 4.55
N SER A 143 12.32 7.72 4.83
CA SER A 143 13.37 8.61 4.31
C SER A 143 14.33 7.95 3.31
N HIS A 144 14.38 6.62 3.23
CA HIS A 144 15.43 5.88 2.50
C HIS A 144 14.97 5.17 1.23
N PHE A 145 13.66 5.04 1.00
CA PHE A 145 13.13 4.44 -0.23
C PHE A 145 13.32 5.32 -1.48
N TYR A 146 13.41 6.64 -1.27
CA TYR A 146 13.36 7.65 -2.33
C TYR A 146 14.46 7.57 -3.41
N PRO A 147 15.73 7.27 -3.11
CA PRO A 147 16.79 7.29 -4.14
C PRO A 147 16.95 5.97 -4.91
N SER A 148 16.45 4.85 -4.38
CA SER A 148 16.82 3.51 -4.84
C SER A 148 15.91 2.96 -5.95
N LEU A 149 14.62 3.30 -5.96
CA LEU A 149 13.69 2.96 -7.04
C LEU A 149 14.00 3.69 -8.35
N ILE A 150 14.35 4.98 -8.27
CA ILE A 150 14.69 5.81 -9.44
C ILE A 150 15.89 5.21 -10.20
N LYS A 151 16.89 4.69 -9.47
CA LYS A 151 18.07 4.07 -10.07
C LYS A 151 17.78 2.76 -10.82
N LYS A 152 16.71 2.04 -10.47
CA LYS A 152 16.40 0.72 -11.04
C LYS A 152 15.39 0.75 -12.19
N GLY A 153 14.92 1.93 -12.61
CA GLY A 153 14.01 2.06 -13.76
C GLY A 153 12.64 1.39 -13.55
N ILE A 154 12.27 1.10 -12.31
CA ILE A 154 10.94 0.58 -11.97
C ILE A 154 9.99 1.78 -11.98
N VAL A 155 9.29 1.97 -13.09
CA VAL A 155 8.35 3.08 -13.33
C VAL A 155 6.96 2.49 -13.53
N PHE A 156 5.97 3.12 -12.89
CA PHE A 156 4.54 2.90 -13.14
C PHE A 156 4.02 4.01 -14.06
#